data_AF-A0A527GUY7-F1
#
_entry.id   AF-A0A527GUY7-F1
#
_cell.length_a   1.000
_cell.length_b   1.000
_cell.length_c   1.000
_cell.angle_alpha   90.00
_cell.angle_beta   90.00
_cell.angle_gamma   90.00
#
_symmetry.space_group_name_H-M   'P 1'
#
loop_
_entity.id
_entity.type
_entity.pdbx_description
1 polymer ?
#
loop_
_entity_poly.entity_id
_entity_poly.type
_entity_poly.pdbx_seq_one_letter_code
_entity_poly.pdbx_strand_id
1 'polypeptide(L)'
;MKIKTSIHASSIVEEGAQIGQGARIGPFCHVGADVVIGDDVELVSHVSVMGATSIGASTKVYPMATLGAPPQNTKHKGGRTTLVIGRNCT
;
A
#
# COMPACT_ATOMS: atom_id res chain seq x y z
N MET A 1 5.31 -24.84 3.24
CA MET A 1 4.17 -24.35 2.42
C MET A 1 4.61 -23.06 1.75
N LYS A 2 4.37 -22.88 0.44
CA LYS A 2 4.59 -21.57 -0.22
C LYS A 2 3.45 -20.63 0.19
N ILE A 3 3.76 -19.55 0.88
CA ILE A 3 2.77 -18.52 1.23
C ILE A 3 2.44 -17.79 -0.07
N LYS A 4 1.15 -17.82 -0.47
CA LYS A 4 0.71 -17.24 -1.74
C LYS A 4 0.16 -15.85 -1.50
N THR A 5 0.63 -14.87 -2.27
CA THR A 5 0.05 -13.52 -2.34
C THR A 5 -1.42 -13.60 -2.75
N SER A 6 -2.30 -12.88 -2.06
CA SER A 6 -3.74 -12.87 -2.33
C SER A 6 -4.25 -11.44 -2.49
N ILE A 7 -4.95 -11.19 -3.59
CA ILE A 7 -5.56 -9.90 -3.89
C ILE A 7 -7.06 -10.16 -4.10
N HIS A 8 -7.90 -9.51 -3.30
CA HIS A 8 -9.33 -9.64 -3.44
C HIS A 8 -9.80 -9.04 -4.77
N ALA A 9 -10.74 -9.69 -5.46
CA ALA A 9 -11.17 -9.29 -6.81
C ALA A 9 -11.84 -7.90 -6.87
N SER A 10 -12.33 -7.39 -5.74
CA SER A 10 -12.90 -6.04 -5.64
C SER A 10 -11.88 -4.94 -5.36
N SER A 11 -10.60 -5.27 -5.26
CA SER A 11 -9.53 -4.29 -5.05
C SER A 11 -8.92 -3.87 -6.37
N ILE A 12 -8.54 -2.60 -6.45
CA ILE A 12 -7.86 -2.05 -7.61
C ILE A 12 -6.37 -2.00 -7.28
N VAL A 13 -5.57 -2.73 -8.05
CA VAL A 13 -4.11 -2.67 -8.02
C VAL A 13 -3.67 -2.21 -9.40
N GLU A 14 -3.09 -1.02 -9.47
CA GLU A 14 -2.68 -0.43 -10.74
C GLU A 14 -1.46 -1.16 -11.32
N GLU A 15 -1.36 -1.15 -12.66
CA GLU A 15 -0.19 -1.64 -13.38
C GLU A 15 1.07 -0.89 -12.91
N GLY A 16 2.10 -1.63 -12.48
CA GLY A 16 3.34 -1.08 -11.94
C GLY A 16 3.52 -1.30 -10.44
N ALA A 17 2.43 -1.50 -9.69
CA ALA A 17 2.50 -1.78 -8.25
C ALA A 17 3.30 -3.07 -7.99
N GLN A 18 4.20 -3.02 -7.00
CA GLN A 18 5.04 -4.16 -6.64
C GLN A 18 4.50 -4.82 -5.37
N ILE A 19 4.11 -6.08 -5.48
CA ILE A 19 3.48 -6.82 -4.37
C ILE A 19 4.38 -7.97 -3.93
N GLY A 20 4.79 -7.94 -2.66
CA GLY A 20 5.62 -8.95 -2.03
C GLY A 20 4.93 -10.32 -1.88
N GLN A 21 5.73 -11.32 -1.52
CA GLN A 21 5.27 -12.68 -1.26
C GLN A 21 4.40 -12.71 -0.01
N GLY A 22 3.31 -13.47 -0.05
CA GLY A 22 2.42 -13.63 1.10
C GLY A 22 1.61 -12.40 1.50
N ALA A 23 1.75 -11.29 0.77
CA ALA A 23 0.94 -10.10 0.98
C ALA A 23 -0.55 -10.40 0.75
N ARG A 24 -1.40 -9.81 1.60
CA ARG A 24 -2.85 -9.98 1.59
C ARG A 24 -3.51 -8.62 1.39
N ILE A 25 -4.11 -8.42 0.23
CA ILE A 25 -4.89 -7.23 -0.10
C ILE A 25 -6.36 -7.63 -0.06
N GLY A 26 -7.05 -7.28 1.03
CA GLY A 26 -8.48 -7.54 1.18
C GLY A 26 -9.33 -6.55 0.36
N PRO A 27 -10.66 -6.60 0.49
CA PRO A 27 -11.60 -6.01 -0.48
C PRO A 27 -11.58 -4.48 -0.48
N PHE A 28 -11.86 -3.90 -1.66
CA PHE A 28 -12.00 -2.45 -1.87
C PHE A 28 -10.77 -1.63 -1.48
N CYS A 29 -9.59 -2.26 -1.47
CA CYS A 29 -8.33 -1.54 -1.36
C CYS A 29 -7.98 -0.92 -2.73
N HIS A 30 -7.27 0.19 -2.68
CA HIS A 30 -6.66 0.82 -3.85
C HIS A 30 -5.15 0.90 -3.65
N VAL A 31 -4.38 0.38 -4.61
CA VAL A 31 -2.92 0.37 -4.60
C VAL A 31 -2.43 1.00 -5.90
N GLY A 32 -1.83 2.19 -5.79
CA GLY A 32 -1.34 2.95 -6.94
C GLY A 32 -0.10 2.36 -7.61
N ALA A 33 0.16 2.78 -8.85
CA ALA A 33 1.21 2.22 -9.72
C ALA A 33 2.64 2.30 -9.14
N ASP A 34 2.94 3.32 -8.34
CA ASP A 34 4.28 3.55 -7.74
C ASP A 34 4.41 2.93 -6.33
N VAL A 35 3.43 2.14 -5.88
CA VAL A 35 3.41 1.54 -4.54
C VAL A 35 4.23 0.25 -4.50
N VAL A 36 5.00 0.10 -3.42
CA VAL A 36 5.73 -1.11 -3.07
C VAL A 36 5.18 -1.67 -1.77
N ILE A 37 4.57 -2.85 -1.85
CA ILE A 37 4.05 -3.63 -0.72
C ILE A 37 5.06 -4.73 -0.40
N GLY A 38 5.63 -4.71 0.81
CA GLY A 38 6.56 -5.74 1.27
C GLY A 38 5.91 -7.10 1.54
N ASP A 39 6.75 -8.09 1.82
CA ASP A 39 6.31 -9.45 2.12
C ASP A 39 5.41 -9.50 3.36
N ASP A 40 4.41 -10.39 3.34
CA ASP A 40 3.47 -10.63 4.44
C ASP A 40 2.68 -9.40 4.92
N VAL A 41 2.69 -8.29 4.17
CA VAL A 41 1.86 -7.11 4.46
C VAL A 41 0.38 -7.45 4.33
N GLU A 42 -0.44 -6.94 5.24
CA GLU A 42 -1.90 -7.09 5.21
C GLU A 42 -2.59 -5.74 5.09
N LEU A 43 -3.23 -5.49 3.95
CA LEU A 43 -4.18 -4.39 3.78
C LEU A 43 -5.59 -4.95 3.99
N VAL A 44 -6.28 -4.57 5.07
CA VAL A 44 -7.51 -5.27 5.49
C VAL A 44 -8.69 -5.05 4.53
N SER A 45 -9.31 -3.88 4.50
CA SER A 45 -10.30 -3.50 3.49
C SER A 45 -10.34 -1.99 3.40
N HIS A 46 -10.72 -1.41 2.27
CA HIS A 46 -10.84 0.05 2.16
C HIS A 46 -9.55 0.82 2.53
N VAL A 47 -8.38 0.21 2.32
CA VAL A 47 -7.10 0.91 2.46
C VAL A 47 -6.73 1.52 1.12
N SER A 48 -6.39 2.81 1.12
CA SER A 48 -5.87 3.49 -0.07
C SER A 48 -4.39 3.80 0.10
N VAL A 49 -3.56 3.24 -0.77
CA VAL A 49 -2.12 3.50 -0.82
C VAL A 49 -1.80 4.18 -2.15
N MET A 50 -1.28 5.40 -2.08
CA MET A 50 -1.11 6.30 -3.23
C MET A 50 0.34 6.78 -3.35
N GLY A 51 0.68 7.33 -4.52
CA GLY A 51 1.99 7.92 -4.78
C GLY A 51 3.15 6.93 -4.64
N ALA A 52 4.37 7.46 -4.51
CA ALA A 52 5.57 6.65 -4.28
C ALA A 52 5.66 6.22 -2.81
N THR A 53 4.85 5.23 -2.45
CA THR A 53 4.76 4.71 -1.07
C THR A 53 5.36 3.31 -0.97
N SER A 54 6.21 3.10 0.02
CA SER A 54 6.76 1.79 0.38
C SER A 54 6.28 1.36 1.76
N ILE A 55 5.74 0.14 1.86
CA ILE A 55 5.30 -0.46 3.12
C ILE A 55 6.18 -1.68 3.42
N GLY A 56 6.92 -1.64 4.53
CA GLY A 56 7.80 -2.72 4.92
C GLY A 56 7.07 -3.99 5.37
N ALA A 57 7.78 -5.11 5.29
CA ALA A 57 7.26 -6.45 5.55
C ALA A 57 6.54 -6.61 6.90
N SER A 58 5.57 -7.53 6.93
CA SER A 58 4.77 -7.88 8.12
C SER A 58 3.99 -6.71 8.74
N THR A 59 3.81 -5.62 8.00
CA THR A 59 2.96 -4.50 8.43
C THR A 59 1.49 -4.80 8.16
N LYS A 60 0.62 -4.41 9.09
CA LYS A 60 -0.83 -4.51 8.92
C LYS A 60 -1.44 -3.11 8.87
N VAL A 61 -2.32 -2.86 7.91
CA VAL A 61 -3.02 -1.58 7.73
C VAL A 61 -4.51 -1.82 7.81
N TYR A 62 -5.15 -1.14 8.76
CA TYR A 62 -6.58 -1.26 9.05
C TYR A 62 -7.45 -0.39 8.13
N PRO A 63 -8.77 -0.68 8.08
CA PRO A 63 -9.65 -0.01 7.13
C PRO A 63 -9.71 1.51 7.23
N MET A 64 -10.00 2.15 6.10
CA MET A 64 -10.12 3.60 5.92
C MET A 64 -8.82 4.38 6.08
N ALA A 65 -7.67 3.70 6.20
CA ALA A 65 -6.37 4.34 6.15
C ALA A 65 -6.07 4.87 4.74
N THR A 66 -5.60 6.12 4.67
CA THR A 66 -5.09 6.75 3.45
C THR A 66 -3.60 7.04 3.61
N LEU A 67 -2.78 6.39 2.79
CA LEU A 67 -1.32 6.44 2.87
C LEU A 67 -0.76 7.02 1.57
N GLY A 68 0.16 7.97 1.67
CA GLY A 68 0.88 8.52 0.51
C GLY A 68 0.10 9.51 -0.34
N ALA A 69 -1.02 10.02 0.16
CA ALA A 69 -1.75 11.11 -0.49
C ALA A 69 -0.88 12.38 -0.59
N PRO A 70 -1.19 13.29 -1.53
CA PRO A 70 -0.46 14.55 -1.68
C PRO A 70 -0.41 15.35 -0.37
N PRO A 71 0.72 16.00 -0.05
CA PRO A 71 0.83 16.79 1.16
C PRO A 71 -0.10 18.01 1.08
N GLN A 72 -0.75 18.33 2.19
CA GLN A 72 -1.72 19.44 2.30
C GLN A 72 -1.04 20.82 2.49
N ASN A 73 0.29 20.87 2.55
CA ASN A 73 1.03 22.10 2.75
C ASN A 73 0.96 22.99 1.50
N THR A 74 0.36 24.17 1.63
CA THR A 74 0.19 25.15 0.53
C THR A 74 1.49 25.70 -0.04
N LYS A 75 2.62 25.57 0.67
CA LYS A 75 3.95 25.93 0.16
C LYS A 75 4.55 24.86 -0.74
N HIS A 76 4.04 23.64 -0.72
CA HIS A 76 4.50 22.60 -1.63
C HIS A 76 4.10 22.97 -3.07
N LYS A 77 5.08 22.98 -3.98
CA LYS A 77 4.90 23.40 -5.38
C LYS A 77 4.64 22.23 -6.33
N GLY A 78 4.21 21.10 -5.78
CA GLY A 78 4.21 19.82 -6.49
C GLY A 78 5.61 19.21 -6.59
N GLY A 79 5.70 18.11 -7.34
CA GLY A 79 6.91 17.30 -7.45
C GLY A 79 6.76 15.94 -6.80
N ARG A 80 7.72 15.05 -7.06
CA ARG A 80 7.72 13.69 -6.51
C ARG A 80 7.98 13.74 -5.00
N THR A 81 7.06 13.19 -4.23
CA THR A 81 7.22 12.94 -2.79
C THR A 81 7.13 11.44 -2.52
N THR A 82 7.78 11.00 -1.45
CA THR A 82 7.79 9.59 -1.06
C THR A 82 7.27 9.40 0.37
N LEU A 83 6.61 8.28 0.63
CA LEU A 83 6.30 7.81 1.97
C LEU A 83 6.98 6.45 2.19
N VAL A 84 7.70 6.29 3.29
CA VAL A 84 8.35 5.02 3.66
C VAL A 84 7.85 4.61 5.04
N ILE A 85 7.15 3.47 5.10
CA ILE A 85 6.70 2.81 6.32
C ILE A 85 7.62 1.62 6.59
N GLY A 86 8.03 1.46 7.84
CA GLY A 86 8.91 0.38 8.28
C GLY A 86 8.26 -1.01 8.23
N ARG A 87 8.94 -1.98 8.85
CA ARG A 87 8.47 -3.36 9.01
C ARG A 87 7.76 -3.52 10.34
N ASN A 88 6.84 -4.48 10.45
CA ASN A 88 6.12 -4.82 11.68
C ASN A 88 5.34 -3.63 12.29
N CYS A 89 4.76 -2.76 11.46
CA CYS A 89 3.88 -1.69 11.93
C CYS A 89 2.42 -2.19 12.04
N THR A 90 1.61 -1.50 12.86
CA THR A 90 0.18 -1.74 13.06
C THR A 90 -0.54 -0.40 13.13
#